data_AF-A0A1S2F9B3-F1
#
_entry.id   AF-A0A1S2F9B3-F1
#
_cell.length_a   1.000
_cell.length_b   1.000
_cell.length_c   1.000
_cell.angle_alpha   90.00
_cell.angle_beta   90.00
_cell.angle_gamma   90.00
#
_symmetry.space_group_name_H-M   'P 1'
#
loop_
_entity.id
_entity.type
_entity.pdbx_description
1 polymer ?
#
loop_
_entity_poly.entity_id
_entity_poly.type
_entity_poly.pdbx_seq_one_letter_code
_entity_poly.pdbx_strand_id
1 'polypeptide(L)'
;MTTKSVYMLREIDNSEGHHMAAESIYDVSEQEATRLIEAGAAVPTSFPKLDGFAQSVERLTVQYDDLVDKIEASGTLGDLEKKFRIVEARDNLTARIDKLRKDYEVEVKAESMIAATDMFKMPKPSEEATQYVEGILSHMRAGHSAETVVSLIETALPSLSPEYKSAVLQRLPEIKTEAGKDAKAFDRLAAKLYDKSTQIKYDQLKAYGARNPFTAFDFMQSSHRTFKRSYLTAEDKVKYQAEQELKRAMAAMEG
;
A
#
# COMPACT_ATOMS: atom_id res chain seq x y z
N MET A 1 30.02 3.24 11.26
CA MET A 1 28.98 2.21 11.08
C MET A 1 28.06 2.67 9.98
N THR A 2 27.81 1.83 8.98
CA THR A 2 26.82 2.13 7.93
C THR A 2 25.43 2.05 8.55
N THR A 3 24.70 3.15 8.52
CA THR A 3 23.31 3.21 8.99
C THR A 3 22.37 3.02 7.80
N LYS A 4 21.23 2.37 8.04
CA LYS A 4 20.14 2.20 7.08
C LYS A 4 18.87 2.72 7.72
N SER A 5 18.14 3.55 6.99
CA SER A 5 16.83 4.02 7.42
C SER A 5 15.78 2.95 7.14
N VAL A 6 14.95 2.66 8.13
CA VAL A 6 13.84 1.72 8.03
C VAL A 6 12.53 2.38 8.46
N TYR A 7 11.44 2.03 7.81
CA TYR A 7 10.09 2.43 8.18
C TYR A 7 9.44 1.32 8.99
N MET A 8 8.98 1.65 10.20
CA MET A 8 8.42 0.71 11.15
C MET A 8 6.96 0.43 10.84
N LEU A 9 6.66 -0.86 10.64
CA LEU A 9 5.32 -1.35 10.34
C LEU A 9 4.51 -1.67 11.60
N ARG A 10 5.19 -1.84 12.74
CA ARG A 10 4.59 -2.10 14.05
C ARG A 10 5.55 -1.66 15.15
N GLU A 11 4.99 -1.50 16.33
CA GLU A 11 5.77 -1.24 17.54
C GLU A 11 6.64 -2.45 17.89
N ILE A 12 7.93 -2.21 18.11
CA ILE A 12 8.88 -3.23 18.55
C ILE A 12 10.08 -2.54 19.20
N ASP A 13 10.70 -3.20 20.17
CA ASP A 13 11.97 -2.73 20.71
C ASP A 13 13.12 -3.17 19.80
N ASN A 14 14.07 -2.25 19.58
CA ASN A 14 15.30 -2.56 18.86
C ASN A 14 16.21 -3.47 19.71
N SER A 15 17.29 -3.98 19.12
CA SER A 15 18.27 -4.81 19.83
C SER A 15 18.98 -4.12 21.01
N GLU A 16 18.87 -2.81 21.14
CA GLU A 16 19.41 -1.99 22.22
C GLU A 16 18.37 -1.66 23.31
N GLY A 17 17.12 -2.12 23.16
CA GLY A 17 16.02 -1.88 24.09
C GLY A 17 15.32 -0.53 23.91
N HIS A 18 15.57 0.18 22.80
CA HIS A 18 14.83 1.38 22.45
C HIS A 18 13.51 1.05 21.78
N HIS A 19 12.44 1.65 22.30
CA HIS A 19 11.11 1.50 21.73
C HIS A 19 11.01 2.21 20.38
N MET A 20 10.62 1.45 19.35
CA MET A 20 10.39 1.97 18.00
C MET A 20 8.89 1.95 17.73
N ALA A 21 8.30 3.14 17.58
CA ALA A 21 6.89 3.30 17.31
C ALA A 21 6.55 2.84 15.89
N ALA A 22 5.33 2.34 15.69
CA ALA A 22 4.79 2.10 14.37
C ALA A 22 4.70 3.42 13.57
N GLU A 23 4.67 3.30 12.24
CA GLU A 23 4.49 4.41 11.29
C GLU A 23 5.62 5.48 11.34
N SER A 24 6.74 5.15 11.99
CA SER A 24 7.87 6.05 12.18
C SER A 24 9.12 5.54 11.44
N ILE A 25 10.01 6.46 11.07
CA ILE A 25 11.28 6.14 10.42
C ILE A 25 12.39 6.20 11.45
N TYR A 26 13.27 5.20 11.43
CA TYR A 26 14.44 5.16 12.29
C TYR A 26 15.69 4.86 11.48
N ASP A 27 16.77 5.53 11.82
CA ASP A 27 18.11 5.19 11.35
C ASP A 27 18.71 4.14 12.29
N VAL A 28 18.89 2.93 11.78
CA VAL A 28 19.41 1.80 12.54
C VAL A 28 20.68 1.26 11.89
N SER A 29 21.42 0.42 12.60
CA SER A 29 22.56 -0.28 12.00
C SER A 29 22.10 -1.22 10.88
N GLU A 30 22.97 -1.52 9.93
CA GLU A 30 22.63 -2.45 8.83
C GLU A 30 22.18 -3.84 9.32
N GLN A 31 22.78 -4.35 10.40
CA GLN A 31 22.35 -5.61 11.03
C GLN A 31 20.95 -5.48 11.64
N GLU A 32 20.67 -4.37 12.30
CA GLU A 32 19.36 -4.14 12.91
C GLU A 32 18.28 -3.92 11.85
N ALA A 33 18.60 -3.22 10.75
CA ALA A 33 17.71 -3.09 9.60
C ALA A 33 17.35 -4.47 9.03
N THR A 34 18.34 -5.33 8.82
CA THR A 34 18.12 -6.71 8.35
C THR A 34 17.25 -7.49 9.33
N ARG A 35 17.55 -7.44 10.64
CA ARG A 35 16.74 -8.11 11.67
C ARG A 35 15.29 -7.63 11.67
N LEU A 36 15.06 -6.33 11.62
CA LEU A 36 13.72 -5.73 11.63
C LEU A 36 12.94 -6.07 10.36
N ILE A 37 13.61 -6.12 9.21
CA ILE A 37 13.02 -6.52 7.92
C ILE A 37 12.69 -8.02 7.91
N GLU A 38 13.61 -8.87 8.34
CA GLU A 38 13.41 -10.32 8.47
C GLU A 38 12.31 -10.67 9.49
N ALA A 39 12.22 -9.90 10.58
CA ALA A 39 11.15 -10.01 11.56
C ALA A 39 9.80 -9.46 11.08
N GLY A 40 9.74 -8.90 9.85
CA GLY A 40 8.55 -8.25 9.30
C GLY A 40 8.08 -7.05 10.10
N ALA A 41 8.96 -6.43 10.89
CA ALA A 41 8.66 -5.28 11.72
C ALA A 41 8.95 -3.94 11.02
N ALA A 42 9.76 -3.94 9.96
CA ALA A 42 10.11 -2.75 9.19
C ALA A 42 10.38 -3.04 7.70
N VAL A 43 10.45 -1.99 6.87
CA VAL A 43 10.84 -2.04 5.45
C VAL A 43 11.90 -0.98 5.11
N PRO A 44 12.72 -1.16 4.05
CA PRO A 44 13.66 -0.13 3.60
C PRO A 44 12.97 1.19 3.22
N THR A 45 13.57 2.33 3.54
CA THR A 45 13.01 3.65 3.17
C THR A 45 12.97 3.95 1.67
N SER A 46 13.75 3.23 0.85
CA SER A 46 13.76 3.35 -0.62
C SER A 46 12.55 2.68 -1.29
N PHE A 47 11.65 2.08 -0.51
CA PHE A 47 10.36 1.58 -1.00
C PHE A 47 9.46 2.78 -1.38
N PRO A 48 8.87 2.83 -2.60
CA PRO A 48 7.98 3.92 -2.99
C PRO A 48 6.75 3.88 -2.08
N LYS A 49 6.60 4.92 -1.25
CA LYS A 49 5.66 4.87 -0.14
C LYS A 49 4.27 5.36 -0.52
N LEU A 50 3.26 4.59 -0.09
CA LEU A 50 1.88 5.02 0.13
C LEU A 50 1.80 6.30 1.01
N ASP A 51 2.81 6.58 1.84
CA ASP A 51 2.97 7.83 2.62
C ASP A 51 3.09 9.09 1.75
N GLY A 52 3.69 8.97 0.57
CA GLY A 52 3.84 10.09 -0.37
C GLY A 52 2.52 10.43 -1.04
N PHE A 53 1.54 9.52 -1.00
CA PHE A 53 0.31 9.66 -1.75
C PHE A 53 -0.71 10.57 -1.03
N ALA A 54 -0.96 10.31 0.26
CA ALA A 54 -1.75 11.22 1.10
C ALA A 54 -1.09 12.62 1.16
N GLN A 55 0.24 12.68 1.31
CA GLN A 55 0.99 13.94 1.25
C GLN A 55 0.92 14.62 -0.12
N SER A 56 0.80 13.87 -1.21
CA SER A 56 0.62 14.44 -2.55
C SER A 56 -0.78 15.02 -2.72
N VAL A 57 -1.80 14.33 -2.22
CA VAL A 57 -3.18 14.85 -2.18
C VAL A 57 -3.25 16.13 -1.33
N GLU A 58 -2.69 16.11 -0.13
CA GLU A 58 -2.64 17.27 0.77
C GLU A 58 -1.89 18.45 0.16
N ARG A 59 -0.71 18.21 -0.43
CA ARG A 59 0.07 19.25 -1.12
C ARG A 59 -0.68 19.86 -2.29
N LEU A 60 -1.35 19.04 -3.10
CA LEU A 60 -2.16 19.55 -4.23
C LEU A 60 -3.34 20.39 -3.73
N THR A 61 -3.94 19.99 -2.62
CA THR A 61 -5.03 20.71 -1.93
C THR A 61 -4.53 22.08 -1.43
N VAL A 62 -3.40 22.14 -0.73
CA VAL A 62 -2.77 23.40 -0.28
C VAL A 62 -2.35 24.29 -1.45
N GLN A 63 -1.74 23.72 -2.49
CA GLN A 63 -1.36 24.46 -3.70
C GLN A 63 -2.56 25.09 -4.41
N TYR A 64 -3.71 24.43 -4.36
CA TYR A 64 -4.95 24.95 -4.89
C TYR A 64 -5.44 26.16 -4.08
N ASP A 65 -5.46 26.06 -2.75
CA ASP A 65 -5.85 27.18 -1.88
C ASP A 65 -4.95 28.40 -2.10
N ASP A 66 -3.63 28.20 -2.13
CA ASP A 66 -2.65 29.26 -2.44
C ASP A 66 -2.90 29.92 -3.80
N LEU A 67 -3.33 29.12 -4.79
CA LEU A 67 -3.63 29.62 -6.13
C LEU A 67 -4.94 30.42 -6.16
N VAL A 68 -5.96 29.98 -5.42
CA VAL A 68 -7.22 30.71 -5.26
C VAL A 68 -6.95 32.08 -4.64
N ASP A 69 -6.20 32.14 -3.54
CA ASP A 69 -5.87 33.38 -2.84
C ASP A 69 -5.11 34.36 -3.76
N LYS A 70 -4.16 33.85 -4.55
CA LYS A 70 -3.43 34.67 -5.54
C LYS A 70 -4.32 35.22 -6.64
N ILE A 71 -5.28 34.44 -7.13
CA ILE A 71 -6.21 34.89 -8.16
C ILE A 71 -7.14 35.96 -7.60
N GLU A 72 -7.67 35.77 -6.39
CA GLU A 72 -8.57 36.72 -5.75
C GLU A 72 -7.88 38.05 -5.41
N ALA A 73 -6.64 37.99 -4.92
CA ALA A 73 -5.82 39.17 -4.62
C ALA A 73 -5.33 39.94 -5.85
N SER A 74 -5.50 39.40 -7.06
CA SER A 74 -5.05 40.05 -8.29
C SER A 74 -5.82 41.36 -8.54
N GLY A 75 -5.12 42.49 -8.63
CA GLY A 75 -5.72 43.78 -9.01
C GLY A 75 -5.91 43.96 -10.53
N THR A 76 -5.36 43.06 -11.35
CA THR A 76 -5.36 43.18 -12.82
C THR A 76 -6.47 42.40 -13.50
N LEU A 77 -7.08 41.44 -12.78
CA LEU A 77 -8.15 40.60 -13.30
C LEU A 77 -9.52 41.16 -12.89
N GLY A 78 -10.46 41.18 -13.83
CA GLY A 78 -11.86 41.45 -13.53
C GLY A 78 -12.50 40.29 -12.74
N ASP A 79 -13.58 40.56 -12.02
CA ASP A 79 -14.23 39.59 -11.12
C ASP A 79 -14.69 38.31 -11.84
N LEU A 80 -15.23 38.45 -13.05
CA LEU A 80 -15.63 37.29 -13.86
C LEU A 80 -14.40 36.47 -14.30
N GLU A 81 -13.32 37.14 -14.73
CA GLU A 81 -12.09 36.45 -15.12
C GLU A 81 -11.45 35.69 -13.95
N LYS A 82 -11.48 36.25 -12.74
CA LYS A 82 -11.04 35.55 -11.51
C LYS A 82 -11.83 34.28 -11.26
N LYS A 83 -13.17 34.37 -11.27
CA LYS A 83 -14.06 33.21 -11.07
C LYS A 83 -13.76 32.09 -12.07
N PHE A 84 -13.55 32.44 -13.33
CA PHE A 84 -13.25 31.47 -14.39
C PHE A 84 -11.90 30.79 -14.20
N ARG A 85 -10.84 31.54 -13.86
CA ARG A 85 -9.51 30.97 -13.57
C ARG A 85 -9.53 30.06 -12.36
N ILE A 86 -10.33 30.38 -11.33
CA ILE A 86 -10.50 29.52 -10.14
C ILE A 86 -11.22 28.22 -10.50
N VAL A 87 -12.18 28.25 -11.42
CA VAL A 87 -12.85 27.04 -11.94
C VAL A 87 -11.88 26.17 -12.74
N GLU A 88 -11.06 26.75 -13.63
CA GLU A 88 -10.02 25.98 -14.34
C GLU A 88 -9.02 25.34 -13.37
N ALA A 89 -8.56 26.08 -12.35
CA ALA A 89 -7.69 25.56 -11.32
C ALA A 89 -8.32 24.39 -10.55
N ARG A 90 -9.62 24.49 -10.23
CA ARG A 90 -10.39 23.45 -9.55
C ARG A 90 -10.50 22.18 -10.40
N ASP A 91 -10.80 22.35 -11.67
CA ASP A 91 -10.95 21.22 -12.60
C ASP A 91 -9.59 20.52 -12.83
N ASN A 92 -8.50 21.28 -12.88
CA ASN A 92 -7.13 20.74 -12.93
C ASN A 92 -6.78 19.95 -11.66
N LEU A 93 -7.06 20.50 -10.47
CA LEU A 93 -6.88 19.79 -9.21
C LEU A 93 -7.65 18.47 -9.22
N THR A 94 -8.93 18.51 -9.58
CA THR A 94 -9.80 17.31 -9.63
C THR A 94 -9.23 16.25 -10.55
N ALA A 95 -8.82 16.62 -11.77
CA ALA A 95 -8.22 15.70 -12.73
C ALA A 95 -6.90 15.07 -12.23
N ARG A 96 -6.06 15.84 -11.52
CA ARG A 96 -4.82 15.33 -10.92
C ARG A 96 -5.10 14.34 -9.79
N ILE A 97 -6.08 14.64 -8.93
CA ILE A 97 -6.48 13.75 -7.84
C ILE A 97 -7.13 12.47 -8.37
N ASP A 98 -7.96 12.55 -9.40
CA ASP A 98 -8.57 11.37 -10.04
C ASP A 98 -7.51 10.46 -10.67
N LYS A 99 -6.50 11.06 -11.32
CA LYS A 99 -5.37 10.29 -11.86
C LYS A 99 -4.62 9.58 -10.74
N LEU A 100 -4.28 10.30 -9.68
CA LEU A 100 -3.65 9.72 -8.50
C LEU A 100 -4.51 8.56 -7.96
N ARG A 101 -5.82 8.75 -7.81
CA ARG A 101 -6.74 7.71 -7.31
C ARG A 101 -6.68 6.43 -8.13
N LYS A 102 -6.67 6.56 -9.45
CA LYS A 102 -6.54 5.42 -10.36
C LYS A 102 -5.18 4.72 -10.23
N ASP A 103 -4.10 5.48 -10.16
CA ASP A 103 -2.75 4.93 -10.03
C ASP A 103 -2.61 4.15 -8.70
N TYR A 104 -3.14 4.70 -7.60
CA TYR A 104 -3.22 4.06 -6.29
C TYR A 104 -4.00 2.74 -6.29
N GLU A 105 -5.22 2.73 -6.84
CA GLU A 105 -6.05 1.52 -6.88
C GLU A 105 -5.40 0.39 -7.69
N VAL A 106 -4.75 0.74 -8.81
CA VAL A 106 -4.04 -0.22 -9.66
C VAL A 106 -2.82 -0.78 -8.94
N GLU A 107 -2.04 0.05 -8.27
CA GLU A 107 -0.82 -0.34 -7.56
C GLU A 107 -1.15 -1.21 -6.33
N VAL A 108 -2.10 -0.80 -5.48
CA VAL A 108 -2.56 -1.62 -4.34
C VAL A 108 -3.08 -2.98 -4.81
N LYS A 109 -3.83 -3.02 -5.92
CA LYS A 109 -4.34 -4.27 -6.48
C LYS A 109 -3.22 -5.14 -7.07
N ALA A 110 -2.29 -4.55 -7.82
CA ALA A 110 -1.16 -5.26 -8.40
C ALA A 110 -0.25 -5.84 -7.32
N GLU A 111 0.06 -5.07 -6.29
CA GLU A 111 0.88 -5.52 -5.16
C GLU A 111 0.16 -6.53 -4.28
N SER A 112 -1.16 -6.38 -4.06
CA SER A 112 -1.96 -7.41 -3.39
C SER A 112 -1.94 -8.72 -4.17
N MET A 113 -1.97 -8.65 -5.51
CA MET A 113 -1.85 -9.83 -6.38
C MET A 113 -0.44 -10.40 -6.39
N ILE A 114 0.62 -9.59 -6.36
CA ILE A 114 2.01 -10.04 -6.26
C ILE A 114 2.26 -10.68 -4.89
N ALA A 115 1.84 -10.04 -3.80
CA ALA A 115 1.93 -10.59 -2.45
C ALA A 115 1.15 -11.90 -2.35
N ALA A 116 -0.06 -11.98 -2.88
CA ALA A 116 -0.81 -13.23 -2.96
C ALA A 116 -0.10 -14.27 -3.85
N THR A 117 0.49 -13.86 -4.97
CA THR A 117 1.21 -14.76 -5.87
C THR A 117 2.51 -15.27 -5.25
N ASP A 118 3.25 -14.43 -4.51
CA ASP A 118 4.47 -14.79 -3.77
C ASP A 118 4.16 -15.66 -2.55
N MET A 119 2.96 -15.51 -1.94
CA MET A 119 2.43 -16.50 -0.99
C MET A 119 2.26 -17.90 -1.60
N PHE A 120 2.13 -18.00 -2.93
CA PHE A 120 1.90 -19.27 -3.64
C PHE A 120 3.05 -19.69 -4.59
N LYS A 121 4.02 -18.82 -4.88
CA LYS A 121 5.26 -19.13 -5.61
C LYS A 121 6.34 -19.55 -4.61
N MET A 122 6.19 -20.77 -4.14
CA MET A 122 7.23 -21.44 -3.38
C MET A 122 8.41 -21.74 -4.34
N PRO A 123 9.66 -21.31 -4.03
CA PRO A 123 10.83 -21.68 -4.84
C PRO A 123 10.89 -23.22 -4.99
N LYS A 124 11.45 -23.71 -6.10
CA LYS A 124 11.65 -25.16 -6.28
C LYS A 124 12.48 -25.66 -5.08
N PRO A 125 11.97 -26.62 -4.28
CA PRO A 125 12.70 -27.09 -3.11
C PRO A 125 14.05 -27.63 -3.54
N SER A 126 15.10 -27.35 -2.75
CA SER A 126 16.35 -28.10 -2.84
C SER A 126 16.09 -29.61 -2.68
N GLU A 127 17.08 -30.39 -3.09
CA GLU A 127 17.06 -31.84 -2.92
C GLU A 127 16.94 -32.21 -1.43
N GLU A 128 17.57 -31.45 -0.54
CA GLU A 128 17.51 -31.63 0.91
C GLU A 128 16.12 -31.33 1.49
N ALA A 129 15.48 -30.24 1.06
CA ALA A 129 14.10 -29.91 1.46
C ALA A 129 13.08 -30.93 0.89
N THR A 130 13.35 -31.47 -0.30
CA THR A 130 12.56 -32.55 -0.89
C THR A 130 12.69 -33.85 -0.09
N GLN A 131 13.91 -34.23 0.29
CA GLN A 131 14.17 -35.43 1.11
C GLN A 131 13.52 -35.33 2.49
N TYR A 132 13.49 -34.14 3.09
CA TYR A 132 12.79 -33.92 4.34
C TYR A 132 11.29 -34.23 4.24
N VAL A 133 10.63 -33.79 3.16
CA VAL A 133 9.22 -34.07 2.90
C VAL A 133 8.99 -35.56 2.59
N GLU A 134 9.91 -36.21 1.87
CA GLU A 134 9.86 -37.66 1.67
C GLU A 134 10.00 -38.45 2.98
N GLY A 135 10.79 -37.95 3.94
CA GLY A 135 10.85 -38.49 5.30
C GLY A 135 9.50 -38.41 6.02
N ILE A 136 8.81 -37.27 5.92
CA ILE A 136 7.46 -37.07 6.46
C ILE A 136 6.47 -38.08 5.85
N LEU A 137 6.46 -38.20 4.52
CA LEU A 137 5.60 -39.14 3.81
C LEU A 137 5.94 -40.60 4.15
N SER A 138 7.22 -40.91 4.33
CA SER A 138 7.68 -42.25 4.75
C SER A 138 7.19 -42.60 6.15
N HIS A 139 7.20 -41.66 7.09
CA HIS A 139 6.61 -41.87 8.42
C HIS A 139 5.09 -42.10 8.34
N MET A 140 4.38 -41.36 7.50
CA MET A 140 2.94 -41.57 7.27
C MET A 140 2.68 -42.98 6.69
N ARG A 141 3.45 -43.39 5.67
CA ARG A 141 3.34 -44.70 5.02
C ARG A 141 3.74 -45.86 5.93
N ALA A 142 4.62 -45.62 6.90
CA ALA A 142 5.00 -46.59 7.93
C ALA A 142 3.90 -46.80 9.01
N GLY A 143 2.77 -46.09 8.92
CA GLY A 143 1.62 -46.26 9.80
C GLY A 143 1.67 -45.41 11.07
N HIS A 144 2.54 -44.40 11.15
CA HIS A 144 2.50 -43.42 12.24
C HIS A 144 1.23 -42.56 12.13
N SER A 145 0.63 -42.20 13.28
CA SER A 145 -0.57 -41.34 13.26
C SER A 145 -0.22 -39.94 12.74
N ALA A 146 -1.19 -39.32 12.04
CA ALA A 146 -1.06 -37.95 11.55
C ALA A 146 -0.69 -36.96 12.66
N GLU A 147 -1.21 -37.17 13.87
CA GLU A 147 -0.93 -36.34 15.05
C GLU A 147 0.53 -36.45 15.50
N THR A 148 1.11 -37.65 15.46
CA THR A 148 2.52 -37.88 15.79
C THR A 148 3.41 -37.15 14.78
N VAL A 149 3.09 -37.27 13.49
CA VAL A 149 3.85 -36.61 12.42
C VAL A 149 3.70 -35.09 12.48
N VAL A 150 2.50 -34.57 12.75
CA VAL A 150 2.28 -33.14 12.99
C VAL A 150 3.10 -32.66 14.19
N SER A 151 3.10 -33.38 15.31
CA SER A 151 3.88 -33.00 16.50
C SER A 151 5.40 -32.96 16.23
N LEU A 152 5.91 -33.89 15.41
CA LEU A 152 7.31 -33.90 14.98
C LEU A 152 7.64 -32.65 14.14
N ILE A 153 6.79 -32.32 13.16
CA ILE A 153 6.99 -31.13 12.34
C ILE A 153 6.86 -29.87 13.19
N GLU A 154 5.88 -29.80 14.10
CA GLU A 154 5.68 -28.66 14.99
C GLU A 154 6.88 -28.41 15.93
N THR A 155 7.53 -29.47 16.40
CA THR A 155 8.75 -29.37 17.21
C THR A 155 9.92 -28.82 16.40
N ALA A 156 9.99 -29.17 15.10
CA ALA A 156 11.02 -28.69 14.19
C ALA A 156 10.76 -27.29 13.63
N LEU A 157 9.51 -26.79 13.65
CA LEU A 157 9.11 -25.49 13.07
C LEU A 157 10.01 -24.30 13.41
N PRO A 158 10.49 -24.11 14.66
CA PRO A 158 11.36 -22.98 15.00
C PRO A 158 12.72 -23.02 14.30
N SER A 159 13.22 -24.22 14.01
CA SER A 159 14.51 -24.47 13.35
C SER A 159 14.42 -24.68 11.83
N LEU A 160 13.20 -24.86 11.28
CA LEU A 160 13.01 -25.04 9.85
C LEU A 160 13.20 -23.72 9.10
N SER A 161 14.07 -23.74 8.10
CA SER A 161 14.24 -22.60 7.19
C SER A 161 12.98 -22.39 6.35
N PRO A 162 12.78 -21.18 5.77
CA PRO A 162 11.64 -20.88 4.89
C PRO A 162 11.48 -21.86 3.72
N GLU A 163 12.58 -22.41 3.24
CA GLU A 163 12.61 -23.37 2.13
C GLU A 163 11.99 -24.72 2.51
N TYR A 164 12.29 -25.25 3.70
CA TYR A 164 11.70 -26.51 4.17
C TYR A 164 10.23 -26.34 4.50
N LYS A 165 9.85 -25.20 5.09
CA LYS A 165 8.42 -24.87 5.33
C LYS A 165 7.65 -24.81 4.02
N SER A 166 8.25 -24.20 3.00
CA SER A 166 7.70 -24.16 1.64
C SER A 166 7.59 -25.55 1.02
N ALA A 167 8.62 -26.40 1.13
CA ALA A 167 8.56 -27.77 0.60
C ALA A 167 7.42 -28.59 1.21
N VAL A 168 7.22 -28.47 2.53
CA VAL A 168 6.10 -29.12 3.24
C VAL A 168 4.75 -28.56 2.78
N LEU A 169 4.63 -27.24 2.58
CA LEU A 169 3.40 -26.62 2.07
C LEU A 169 3.08 -27.03 0.63
N GLN A 170 4.08 -27.12 -0.26
CA GLN A 170 3.88 -27.55 -1.66
C GLN A 170 3.31 -28.97 -1.74
N ARG A 171 3.75 -29.87 -0.87
CA ARG A 171 3.31 -31.27 -0.84
C ARG A 171 2.29 -31.58 0.25
N LEU A 172 1.77 -30.55 0.91
CA LEU A 172 0.70 -30.70 1.90
C LEU A 172 -0.54 -31.44 1.35
N PRO A 173 -0.98 -31.23 0.09
CA PRO A 173 -2.08 -32.02 -0.47
C PRO A 173 -1.79 -33.53 -0.50
N GLU A 174 -0.55 -33.92 -0.80
CA GLU A 174 -0.14 -35.31 -0.82
C GLU A 174 0.00 -35.89 0.58
N ILE A 175 0.60 -35.14 1.51
CA ILE A 175 0.66 -35.51 2.94
C ILE A 175 -0.75 -35.73 3.50
N LYS A 176 -1.70 -34.85 3.17
CA LYS A 176 -3.11 -34.99 3.56
C LYS A 176 -3.77 -36.21 2.92
N THR A 177 -3.41 -36.54 1.69
CA THR A 177 -3.91 -37.73 0.99
C THR A 177 -3.43 -39.00 1.70
N GLU A 178 -2.15 -39.08 2.06
CA GLU A 178 -1.59 -40.20 2.84
C GLU A 178 -2.18 -40.29 4.26
N ALA A 179 -2.53 -39.15 4.87
CA ALA A 179 -3.16 -39.09 6.18
C ALA A 179 -4.62 -39.58 6.20
N GLY A 180 -5.29 -39.68 5.05
CA GLY A 180 -6.65 -40.17 4.94
C GLY A 180 -7.64 -39.47 5.88
N LYS A 181 -8.23 -40.23 6.81
CA LYS A 181 -9.25 -39.72 7.75
C LYS A 181 -8.71 -38.68 8.74
N ASP A 182 -7.40 -38.68 8.97
CA ASP A 182 -6.74 -37.80 9.94
C ASP A 182 -6.12 -36.55 9.30
N ALA A 183 -6.41 -36.28 8.02
CA ALA A 183 -5.89 -35.14 7.27
C ALA A 183 -6.13 -33.78 7.95
N LYS A 184 -7.19 -33.65 8.77
CA LYS A 184 -7.51 -32.42 9.52
C LYS A 184 -6.44 -32.05 10.56
N ALA A 185 -5.61 -33.00 11.01
CA ALA A 185 -4.49 -32.70 11.89
C ALA A 185 -3.50 -31.71 11.24
N PHE A 186 -3.35 -31.76 9.91
CA PHE A 186 -2.45 -30.92 9.14
C PHE A 186 -2.99 -29.52 8.81
N ASP A 187 -4.29 -29.25 9.02
CA ASP A 187 -4.86 -27.91 8.79
C ASP A 187 -4.30 -26.88 9.77
N ARG A 188 -4.08 -27.29 11.03
CA ARG A 188 -3.44 -26.45 12.06
C ARG A 188 -1.95 -26.24 11.79
N LEU A 189 -1.30 -27.23 11.19
CA LEU A 189 0.11 -27.15 10.81
C LEU A 189 0.32 -26.17 9.65
N ALA A 190 -0.57 -26.18 8.64
CA ALA A 190 -0.50 -25.26 7.50
C ALA A 190 -0.43 -23.79 7.97
N ALA A 191 -1.29 -23.41 8.91
CA ALA A 191 -1.32 -22.08 9.50
C ALA A 191 0.01 -21.66 10.17
N LYS A 192 0.78 -22.62 10.69
CA LYS A 192 2.08 -22.39 11.35
C LYS A 192 3.27 -22.48 10.40
N LEU A 193 3.09 -23.14 9.25
CA LEU A 193 4.10 -23.26 8.20
C LEU A 193 4.16 -22.01 7.30
N TYR A 194 3.06 -21.25 7.20
CA TYR A 194 3.09 -19.95 6.54
C TYR A 194 4.09 -19.03 7.22
N ASP A 195 4.95 -18.41 6.41
CA ASP A 195 5.84 -17.38 6.91
C ASP A 195 5.00 -16.16 7.33
N LYS A 196 5.10 -15.81 8.63
CA LYS A 196 4.43 -14.65 9.21
C LYS A 196 4.81 -13.37 8.45
N SER A 197 6.00 -13.29 7.86
CA SER A 197 6.47 -12.12 7.12
C SER A 197 5.59 -11.80 5.90
N THR A 198 5.13 -12.81 5.17
CA THR A 198 4.32 -12.65 3.96
C THR A 198 2.84 -12.42 4.29
N GLN A 199 2.33 -13.07 5.35
CA GLN A 199 0.98 -12.81 5.86
C GLN A 199 0.85 -11.38 6.39
N ILE A 200 1.87 -10.89 7.10
CA ILE A 200 1.96 -9.51 7.58
C ILE A 200 1.94 -8.51 6.41
N LYS A 201 2.69 -8.76 5.33
CA LYS A 201 2.66 -7.91 4.11
C LYS A 201 1.27 -7.84 3.47
N TYR A 202 0.58 -8.98 3.38
CA TYR A 202 -0.77 -9.03 2.83
C TYR A 202 -1.80 -8.29 3.71
N ASP A 203 -1.75 -8.51 5.03
CA ASP A 203 -2.64 -7.84 5.98
C ASP A 203 -2.38 -6.33 6.02
N GLN A 204 -1.12 -5.90 5.84
CA GLN A 204 -0.75 -4.49 5.68
C GLN A 204 -1.34 -3.90 4.41
N LEU A 205 -1.15 -4.53 3.24
CA LEU A 205 -1.70 -4.05 1.97
C LEU A 205 -3.24 -3.91 2.04
N LYS A 206 -3.92 -4.84 2.73
CA LYS A 206 -5.35 -4.75 3.00
C LYS A 206 -5.72 -3.61 3.95
N ALA A 207 -4.98 -3.41 5.04
CA ALA A 207 -5.22 -2.33 5.99
C ALA A 207 -4.98 -0.94 5.38
N TYR A 208 -3.96 -0.80 4.51
CA TYR A 208 -3.72 0.41 3.73
C TYR A 208 -4.84 0.67 2.73
N GLY A 209 -5.32 -0.34 2.00
CA GLY A 209 -6.49 -0.21 1.13
C GLY A 209 -7.79 0.20 1.86
N ALA A 210 -7.89 -0.07 3.17
CA ALA A 210 -9.05 0.27 3.99
C ALA A 210 -9.04 1.71 4.56
N ARG A 211 -7.85 2.35 4.68
CA ARG A 211 -7.75 3.76 5.08
C ARG A 211 -7.94 4.64 3.83
N ASN A 212 -8.89 5.57 3.84
CA ASN A 212 -9.12 6.50 2.73
C ASN A 212 -8.04 7.62 2.73
N PRO A 213 -7.08 7.66 1.80
CA PRO A 213 -6.04 8.69 1.77
C PRO A 213 -6.52 10.00 1.11
N PHE A 214 -7.76 10.06 0.61
CA PHE A 214 -8.32 11.22 -0.09
C PHE A 214 -9.14 12.15 0.81
N THR A 215 -9.13 11.92 2.13
CA THR A 215 -9.97 12.65 3.10
C THR A 215 -9.78 14.16 3.05
N ALA A 216 -8.57 14.67 2.81
CA ALA A 216 -8.31 16.10 2.65
C ALA A 216 -9.03 16.69 1.42
N PHE A 217 -8.99 15.97 0.29
CA PHE A 217 -9.70 16.37 -0.93
C PHE A 217 -11.22 16.21 -0.78
N ASP A 218 -11.68 15.10 -0.19
CA ASP A 218 -13.10 14.86 0.09
C ASP A 218 -13.67 15.98 1.00
N PHE A 219 -12.90 16.38 2.02
CA PHE A 219 -13.23 17.51 2.89
C PHE A 219 -13.26 18.83 2.12
N MET A 220 -12.26 19.11 1.28
CA MET A 220 -12.23 20.31 0.43
C MET A 220 -13.43 20.38 -0.50
N GLN A 221 -13.79 19.29 -1.18
CA GLN A 221 -14.97 19.24 -2.05
C GLN A 221 -16.27 19.57 -1.30
N SER A 222 -16.37 19.14 -0.04
CA SER A 222 -17.56 19.36 0.78
C SER A 222 -17.66 20.77 1.39
N SER A 223 -16.51 21.39 1.71
CA SER A 223 -16.47 22.60 2.55
C SER A 223 -16.05 23.86 1.79
N HIS A 224 -15.23 23.72 0.74
CA HIS A 224 -14.62 24.87 0.07
C HIS A 224 -15.61 25.60 -0.85
N ARG A 225 -15.62 26.95 -0.77
CA ARG A 225 -16.64 27.78 -1.43
C ARG A 225 -16.66 27.64 -2.96
N THR A 226 -15.52 27.38 -3.57
CA THR A 226 -15.35 27.27 -5.04
C THR A 226 -15.86 25.93 -5.62
N PHE A 227 -16.07 24.94 -4.76
CA PHE A 227 -16.66 23.64 -5.11
C PHE A 227 -18.19 23.65 -5.03
N LYS A 228 -18.80 24.70 -4.47
CA LYS A 228 -20.26 24.84 -4.43
C LYS A 228 -20.80 25.02 -5.85
N ARG A 229 -21.92 24.35 -6.15
CA ARG A 229 -22.63 24.47 -7.45
C ARG A 229 -23.00 25.91 -7.81
N SER A 230 -23.19 26.78 -6.81
CA SER A 230 -23.54 28.19 -7.00
C SER A 230 -22.35 29.11 -7.28
N TYR A 231 -21.11 28.60 -7.29
CA TYR A 231 -19.91 29.44 -7.43
C TYR A 231 -19.80 30.11 -8.80
N LEU A 232 -20.11 29.37 -9.88
CA LEU A 232 -20.16 29.90 -11.24
C LEU A 232 -21.55 29.64 -11.82
N THR A 233 -22.34 30.71 -12.01
CA THR A 233 -23.69 30.61 -12.54
C THR A 233 -23.71 30.54 -14.07
N ALA A 234 -24.84 30.14 -14.65
CA ALA A 234 -25.02 30.18 -16.11
C ALA A 234 -24.92 31.62 -16.65
N GLU A 235 -25.41 32.60 -15.91
CA GLU A 235 -25.32 34.02 -16.27
C GLU A 235 -23.89 34.53 -16.24
N ASP A 236 -23.07 34.14 -15.25
CA ASP A 236 -21.63 34.47 -15.22
C ASP A 236 -20.95 33.99 -16.51
N LYS A 237 -21.34 32.82 -17.03
CA LYS A 237 -20.76 32.28 -18.26
C LYS A 237 -21.10 33.11 -19.50
N VAL A 238 -22.36 33.49 -19.64
CA VAL A 238 -22.80 34.33 -20.77
C VAL A 238 -22.12 35.69 -20.72
N LYS A 239 -22.03 36.31 -19.54
CA LYS A 239 -21.35 37.60 -19.36
C LYS A 239 -19.87 37.53 -19.72
N TYR A 240 -19.18 36.51 -19.25
CA TYR A 240 -17.76 36.35 -19.55
C TYR A 240 -17.49 36.12 -21.05
N GLN A 241 -18.32 35.32 -21.73
CA GLN A 241 -18.20 35.14 -23.18
C GLN A 241 -18.36 36.47 -23.93
N ALA A 242 -19.37 37.26 -23.58
CA ALA A 242 -19.58 38.58 -24.17
C ALA A 242 -18.39 39.54 -23.92
N GLU A 243 -17.80 39.52 -22.72
CA GLU A 243 -16.61 40.32 -22.40
C GLU A 243 -15.38 39.91 -23.23
N GLN A 244 -15.18 38.61 -23.46
CA GLN A 244 -14.08 38.10 -24.27
C GLN A 244 -14.25 38.43 -25.76
N GLU A 245 -15.47 38.34 -26.28
CA GLU A 245 -15.79 38.74 -27.65
C GLU A 245 -15.56 40.23 -27.86
N LEU A 246 -16.00 41.07 -26.91
CA LEU A 246 -15.77 42.51 -26.96
C LEU A 246 -14.27 42.85 -26.91
N LYS A 247 -13.50 42.23 -26.00
CA LYS A 247 -12.04 42.40 -25.92
C LYS A 247 -11.35 42.03 -27.24
N ARG A 248 -11.75 40.91 -27.87
CA ARG A 248 -11.21 40.49 -29.17
C ARG A 248 -11.57 41.47 -30.29
N ALA A 249 -12.80 41.96 -30.31
CA ALA A 249 -13.25 42.94 -31.30
C ALA A 249 -12.48 44.27 -31.16
N MET A 250 -12.25 44.75 -29.94
CA MET A 250 -11.46 45.96 -29.70
C MET A 250 -9.99 45.79 -30.11
N ALA A 251 -9.35 44.67 -29.73
CA ALA A 251 -7.97 44.39 -30.13
C ALA A 251 -7.80 44.26 -31.66
N ALA A 252 -8.83 43.79 -32.37
CA ALA A 252 -8.83 43.71 -33.84
C ALA A 252 -9.06 45.06 -34.53
N MET A 253 -9.55 46.09 -33.82
CA MET A 253 -9.69 47.46 -34.33
C MET A 253 -8.47 48.34 -34.03
N GLU A 254 -7.64 47.95 -33.06
CA GLU A 254 -6.41 48.66 -32.68
C GLU A 254 -5.15 48.18 -33.43
N GLY A 255 -5.23 47.05 -34.14
CA GLY A 255 -4.16 46.48 -34.96
C GLY A 255 -4.40 46.65 -36.46
#